data_AF-A0A820DFB9-F1
#
_entry.id   AF-A0A820DFB9-F1
#
_cell.length_a   1.000
_cell.length_b   1.000
_cell.length_c   1.000
_cell.angle_alpha   90.00
_cell.angle_beta   90.00
_cell.angle_gamma   90.00
#
_symmetry.space_group_name_H-M   'P 1'
#
loop_
_entity.id
_entity.type
_entity.pdbx_description
1 polymer ?
#
loop_
_entity_poly.entity_id
_entity_poly.type
_entity_poly.pdbx_seq_one_letter_code
_entity_poly.pdbx_strand_id
1 'polypeptide(L)'
;MSTKAIYEATGKKILNKYLGSTAAECRCVSVDADTNWDELIANNRWLENERLVVKPDQLIKRRGKLGLIKGNVTIHGAKDFILETLGKEIS
;
A
#
# COMPACT_ATOMS: atom_id res chain seq x y z
N MET A 1 -0.28 31.24 -0.65
CA MET A 1 -0.91 29.92 -0.85
C MET A 1 -0.03 28.86 -0.21
N SER A 2 -0.57 27.96 0.60
CA SER A 2 0.19 26.86 1.22
C SER A 2 -0.11 25.56 0.45
N THR A 3 0.94 24.79 0.14
CA THR A 3 0.81 23.47 -0.47
C THR A 3 0.77 22.40 0.62
N LYS A 4 -0.16 21.44 0.50
CA LYS A 4 -0.30 20.31 1.42
C LYS A 4 0.04 19.02 0.70
N ALA A 5 0.84 18.17 1.34
CA ALA A 5 1.12 16.85 0.83
C ALA A 5 -0.12 15.94 0.93
N ILE A 6 -0.23 14.99 0.00
CA ILE A 6 -1.25 13.93 0.00
C ILE A 6 -0.57 12.56 0.03
N TYR A 7 -1.30 11.56 0.52
CA TYR A 7 -0.85 10.16 0.51
C TYR A 7 -0.66 9.63 -0.91
N GLU A 8 0.20 8.64 -1.05
CA GLU A 8 0.51 7.99 -2.33
C GLU A 8 -0.76 7.37 -2.96
N ALA A 9 -1.57 6.67 -2.15
CA ALA A 9 -2.82 6.06 -2.61
C ALA A 9 -3.81 7.12 -3.16
N THR A 10 -3.89 8.27 -2.50
CA THR A 10 -4.74 9.39 -2.94
C THR A 10 -4.24 9.94 -4.28
N GLY A 11 -2.94 10.21 -4.40
CA GLY A 11 -2.34 10.68 -5.65
C GLY A 11 -2.56 9.71 -6.81
N LYS A 12 -2.35 8.42 -6.59
CA LYS A 12 -2.57 7.37 -7.60
C LYS A 12 -4.02 7.27 -8.05
N LYS A 13 -4.98 7.37 -7.12
CA LYS A 13 -6.41 7.38 -7.44
C LYS A 13 -6.79 8.58 -8.31
N ILE A 14 -6.25 9.77 -8.01
CA ILE A 14 -6.45 10.98 -8.81
C ILE A 14 -5.88 10.78 -10.22
N LEU A 15 -4.65 10.27 -10.34
CA LEU A 15 -4.03 9.99 -11.65
C LEU A 15 -4.86 9.01 -12.48
N ASN A 16 -5.26 7.87 -11.90
CA ASN A 16 -6.07 6.87 -12.60
C ASN A 16 -7.44 7.43 -13.02
N LYS A 17 -8.06 8.30 -12.20
CA LYS A 17 -9.35 8.92 -12.50
C LYS A 17 -9.29 9.90 -13.68
N TYR A 18 -8.25 10.75 -13.75
CA TYR A 18 -8.23 11.87 -14.69
C TYR A 18 -7.29 11.69 -15.89
N LEU A 19 -6.28 10.82 -15.80
CA LEU A 19 -5.37 10.54 -16.91
C LEU A 19 -5.75 9.28 -17.70
N GLY A 20 -6.72 8.49 -17.20
CA GLY A 20 -7.20 7.28 -17.87
C GLY A 20 -6.05 6.34 -18.27
N SER A 21 -6.03 5.92 -19.53
CA SER A 21 -5.03 4.99 -20.09
C SER A 21 -3.61 5.57 -20.20
N THR A 22 -3.41 6.87 -19.97
CA THR A 22 -2.07 7.47 -19.93
C THR A 22 -1.36 7.16 -18.61
N ALA A 23 -2.12 6.97 -17.52
CA ALA A 23 -1.56 6.50 -16.26
C ALA A 23 -1.56 4.97 -16.23
N ALA A 24 -0.49 4.39 -15.70
CA ALA A 24 -0.48 2.97 -15.40
C ALA A 24 -1.58 2.65 -14.37
N GLU A 25 -2.36 1.61 -14.66
CA GLU A 25 -3.39 1.13 -13.76
C GLU A 25 -2.76 0.77 -12.40
N CYS A 26 -3.27 1.36 -11.32
CA CYS A 26 -2.76 1.08 -10.00
C CYS A 26 -3.84 0.47 -9.11
N ARG A 27 -3.80 -0.85 -8.99
CA ARG A 27 -4.56 -1.59 -7.97
C ARG A 27 -3.78 -1.53 -6.65
N CYS A 28 -4.37 -0.91 -5.65
CA CYS A 28 -3.80 -0.81 -4.32
C CYS A 28 -4.91 -0.87 -3.27
N VAL A 29 -4.57 -1.44 -2.12
CA VAL A 29 -5.43 -1.48 -0.93
C VAL A 29 -4.68 -0.84 0.23
N SER A 30 -5.41 -0.18 1.11
CA SER A 30 -4.88 0.38 2.35
C SER A 30 -5.22 -0.56 3.50
N VAL A 31 -4.29 -0.71 4.44
CA VAL A 31 -4.42 -1.54 5.63
C VAL A 31 -4.01 -0.72 6.83
N ASP A 32 -4.76 -0.83 7.92
CA ASP A 32 -4.52 -0.26 9.23
C ASP A 32 -4.74 -1.31 10.33
N ALA A 33 -4.73 -0.90 11.59
CA ALA A 33 -4.88 -1.78 12.75
C ALA A 33 -6.27 -2.43 12.86
N ASP A 34 -7.29 -1.79 12.29
CA ASP A 34 -8.69 -2.21 12.40
C ASP A 34 -9.16 -2.98 11.16
N THR A 35 -8.28 -3.19 10.19
CA THR A 35 -8.60 -3.85 8.92
C THR A 35 -8.96 -5.32 9.12
N ASN A 36 -10.17 -5.69 8.69
CA ASN A 36 -10.59 -7.09 8.56
C ASN A 36 -9.98 -7.70 7.29
N TRP A 37 -9.05 -8.64 7.48
CA TRP A 37 -8.33 -9.29 6.38
C TRP A 37 -9.22 -10.16 5.49
N ASP A 38 -10.19 -10.85 6.06
CA ASP A 38 -11.06 -11.76 5.31
C ASP A 38 -11.97 -10.96 4.36
N GLU A 39 -12.51 -9.83 4.86
CA GLU A 39 -13.28 -8.90 4.04
C GLU A 39 -12.40 -8.21 2.98
N LEU A 40 -11.20 -7.77 3.35
CA LEU A 40 -10.25 -7.15 2.43
C LEU A 40 -9.95 -8.06 1.24
N ILE A 41 -9.65 -9.32 1.51
CA ILE A 41 -9.34 -10.34 0.49
C ILE A 41 -10.59 -10.66 -0.33
N ALA A 42 -11.75 -10.82 0.31
CA ALA A 42 -13.00 -11.08 -0.38
C ALA A 42 -13.35 -9.97 -1.41
N ASN A 43 -13.14 -8.72 -1.04
CA ASN A 43 -13.37 -7.55 -1.90
C ASN A 43 -12.26 -7.34 -2.96
N ASN A 44 -11.10 -7.99 -2.79
CA ASN A 44 -9.92 -7.80 -3.64
C ASN A 44 -9.24 -9.14 -3.98
N ARG A 45 -9.96 -10.02 -4.70
CA ARG A 45 -9.50 -11.38 -5.04
C ARG A 45 -8.15 -11.48 -5.78
N TRP A 46 -7.72 -10.40 -6.42
CA TRP A 46 -6.40 -10.34 -7.07
C TRP A 46 -5.24 -10.46 -6.06
N LEU A 47 -5.48 -10.12 -4.79
CA LEU A 47 -4.48 -10.27 -3.71
C LEU A 47 -4.02 -11.71 -3.51
N GLU A 48 -4.89 -12.69 -3.80
CA GLU A 48 -4.58 -14.12 -3.62
C GLU A 48 -3.76 -14.70 -4.79
N ASN A 49 -3.84 -14.07 -5.96
CA ASN A 49 -3.34 -14.63 -7.22
C ASN A 49 -2.06 -13.95 -7.73
N GLU A 50 -1.72 -12.79 -7.18
CA GLU A 50 -0.60 -11.97 -7.66
C GLU A 50 0.50 -11.78 -6.61
N ARG A 51 1.72 -11.51 -7.08
CA ARG A 51 2.83 -11.12 -6.20
C ARG A 51 2.67 -9.66 -5.81
N LEU A 52 2.73 -9.40 -4.51
CA LEU A 52 2.43 -8.11 -3.91
C LEU A 52 3.70 -7.35 -3.50
N VAL A 53 3.53 -6.04 -3.36
CA VAL A 53 4.49 -5.14 -2.72
C VAL A 53 3.79 -4.43 -1.58
N VAL A 54 4.38 -4.51 -0.39
CA VAL A 54 3.88 -3.89 0.84
C VAL A 54 4.80 -2.76 1.26
N LYS A 55 4.22 -1.63 1.66
CA LYS A 55 4.95 -0.44 2.12
C LYS A 55 4.02 0.51 2.91
N PRO A 56 4.55 1.33 3.83
CA PRO A 56 3.77 2.35 4.51
C PRO A 56 3.48 3.55 3.58
N ASP A 57 2.33 4.17 3.80
CA ASP A 57 1.88 5.38 3.10
C ASP A 57 1.62 6.54 4.08
N GLN A 58 2.68 6.95 4.77
CA GLN A 58 2.62 8.00 5.80
C GLN A 58 3.55 9.18 5.46
N LEU A 59 3.69 9.48 4.17
CA LEU A 59 4.60 10.51 3.63
C LEU A 59 6.10 10.27 3.89
N ILE A 60 6.45 9.09 4.41
CA ILE A 60 7.85 8.66 4.65
C ILE A 60 8.60 8.54 3.32
N LYS A 61 9.76 9.20 3.26
CA LYS A 61 10.67 9.13 2.09
C LYS A 61 11.73 8.05 2.32
N ARG A 62 12.39 7.62 1.23
CA ARG A 62 13.48 6.61 1.26
C ARG A 62 13.10 5.26 1.90
N ARG A 63 11.83 4.87 1.84
CA ARG A 63 11.27 3.61 2.40
C ARG A 63 12.10 2.37 2.06
N GLY A 64 12.64 2.27 0.84
CA GLY A 64 13.50 1.14 0.45
C GLY A 64 14.82 1.06 1.24
N LYS A 65 15.47 2.19 1.53
CA LYS A 65 16.70 2.22 2.34
C LYS A 65 16.41 1.93 3.81
N LEU A 66 15.20 2.29 4.28
CA LEU A 66 14.74 2.06 5.65
C LEU A 66 14.21 0.62 5.88
N GLY A 67 14.24 -0.26 4.87
CA GLY A 67 13.70 -1.61 5.00
C GLY A 67 12.17 -1.67 5.11
N LEU A 68 11.47 -0.57 4.81
CA LEU A 68 10.00 -0.44 4.92
C LEU A 68 9.27 -0.88 3.65
N ILE A 69 9.92 -1.63 2.78
CA ILE A 69 9.30 -2.17 1.56
C ILE A 69 9.57 -3.65 1.51
N LYS A 70 8.51 -4.45 1.44
CA LYS A 70 8.59 -5.89 1.17
C LYS A 70 7.95 -6.16 -0.19
N GLY A 71 8.77 -6.51 -1.18
CA GLY A 71 8.31 -6.85 -2.53
C GLY A 71 8.29 -8.35 -2.79
N ASN A 72 7.54 -8.74 -3.82
CA ASN A 72 7.44 -10.12 -4.33
C ASN A 72 6.94 -11.13 -3.29
N VAL A 73 5.90 -10.77 -2.53
CA VAL A 73 5.29 -11.62 -1.50
C VAL A 73 3.88 -12.07 -1.86
N THR A 74 3.41 -13.14 -1.24
CA THR A 74 1.98 -13.52 -1.26
C THR A 74 1.20 -12.66 -0.27
N ILE A 75 -0.13 -12.75 -0.27
CA ILE A 75 -0.97 -12.07 0.73
C ILE A 75 -0.64 -12.49 2.17
N HIS A 76 -0.26 -13.75 2.40
CA HIS A 76 0.17 -14.22 3.73
C HIS A 76 1.48 -13.55 4.14
N GLY A 77 2.50 -13.57 3.28
CA GLY A 77 3.77 -12.90 3.58
C GLY A 77 3.64 -11.38 3.71
N ALA A 78 2.65 -10.78 3.02
CA ALA A 78 2.28 -9.38 3.20
C ALA A 78 1.69 -9.12 4.59
N LYS A 79 0.74 -9.97 5.02
CA LYS A 79 0.11 -9.90 6.34
C LYS A 79 1.14 -10.06 7.46
N ASP A 80 2.03 -11.04 7.36
CA ASP A 80 3.09 -11.27 8.35
C ASP A 80 3.99 -10.03 8.49
N PHE A 81 4.48 -9.50 7.36
CA PHE A 81 5.31 -8.27 7.37
C PHE A 81 4.57 -7.07 7.96
N ILE A 82 3.27 -6.91 7.68
CA ILE A 82 2.46 -5.82 8.25
C ILE A 82 2.32 -6.00 9.76
N LEU A 83 1.95 -7.19 10.25
CA LEU A 83 1.83 -7.44 11.68
C LEU A 83 3.17 -7.27 12.42
N GLU A 84 4.28 -7.57 11.77
CA GLU A 84 5.62 -7.35 12.32
C GLU A 84 6.04 -5.87 12.37
N THR A 85 5.45 -4.98 11.57
CA THR A 85 5.92 -3.59 11.43
C THR A 85 4.89 -2.54 11.84
N LEU A 86 3.61 -2.89 11.84
CA LEU A 86 2.50 -2.00 12.19
C LEU A 86 2.59 -1.57 13.65
N GLY A 87 2.44 -0.27 13.89
CA GLY A 87 2.51 0.31 15.24
C GLY A 87 3.92 0.39 15.83
N LYS A 88 4.97 -0.01 15.10
CA LYS A 88 6.36 0.12 15.56
C LYS A 88 6.98 1.43 15.11
N GLU A 89 7.82 2.01 15.96
CA GLU A 89 8.61 3.19 15.62
C GLU A 89 9.70 2.84 14.60
N ILE A 90 9.95 3.76 13.67
CA ILE A 90 11.00 3.63 12.66
C ILE A 90 12.24 4.33 13.23
N SER A 91 13.24 3.55 13.63
CA SER A 91 14.56 4.03 14.07
C SER A 91 15.50 4.30 12.91
#